data_AF-A0A8T7C7N2-F1
#
_entry.id   AF-A0A8T7C7N2-F1
#
_cell.length_a   1.000
_cell.length_b   1.000
_cell.length_c   1.000
_cell.angle_alpha   90.00
_cell.angle_beta   90.00
_cell.angle_gamma   90.00
#
_symmetry.space_group_name_H-M   'P 1'
#
loop_
_entity.id
_entity.type
_entity.pdbx_description
1 polymer ?
#
loop_
_entity_poly.entity_id
_entity_poly.type
_entity_poly.pdbx_seq_one_letter_code
_entity_poly.pdbx_strand_id
1 'polypeptide(L)' 'MTTVTVEYYASLRDAAGRDQETLSTYAICARDVFQEIAARYNFSLCEADLKVAVNDRFADWDEP' A
#
# COMPACT_ATOMS: atom_id res chain seq x y z
N MET A 1 -9.43 8.62 -10.90
CA MET A 1 -8.53 9.22 -9.90
C MET A 1 -9.24 9.15 -8.57
N THR A 2 -8.71 8.33 -7.67
CA THR A 2 -9.27 8.07 -6.35
C THR A 2 -8.24 8.48 -5.31
N THR A 3 -8.71 9.05 -4.21
CA THR A 3 -7.85 9.38 -3.08
C THR A 3 -7.96 8.27 -2.05
N VAL A 4 -6.83 7.66 -1.70
CA VAL A 4 -6.75 6.58 -0.72
C VAL A 4 -5.80 7.00 0.41
N THR A 5 -6.09 6.50 1.60
CA THR A 5 -5.18 6.59 2.74
C THR A 5 -4.48 5.25 2.89
N VAL A 6 -3.16 5.27 2.87
CA VAL A 6 -2.33 4.09 3.05
C VAL A 6 -1.68 4.17 4.41
N GLU A 7 -1.85 3.10 5.20
CA GLU A 7 -1.28 2.94 6.53
C GLU A 7 -0.14 1.93 6.46
N TYR A 8 1.02 2.31 6.97
CA TYR A 8 2.24 1.52 6.96
C TYR A 8 2.50 0.91 8.33
N TYR A 9 2.72 -0.40 8.35
CA TYR A 9 3.02 -1.13 9.57
C TYR A 9 4.43 -1.73 9.55
N ALA A 10 5.02 -1.88 10.75
CA ALA A 10 6.33 -2.50 10.95
C ALA A 10 7.43 -1.92 10.04
N SER A 11 8.07 -2.75 9.22
CA SER A 11 9.19 -2.35 8.34
C SER A 11 8.78 -1.35 7.26
N LEU A 12 7.51 -1.34 6.82
CA LEU A 12 7.04 -0.38 5.82
C LEU A 12 7.06 1.05 6.37
N ARG A 13 6.72 1.24 7.65
CA ARG A 13 6.75 2.54 8.31
C ARG A 13 8.16 3.08 8.47
N ASP A 14 9.12 2.21 8.73
CA ASP A 14 10.54 2.60 8.82
C ASP A 14 11.04 3.08 7.45
N ALA A 15 10.73 2.33 6.39
CA ALA A 15 11.10 2.68 5.03
C ALA A 15 10.39 3.94 4.50
N ALA A 16 9.09 4.10 4.78
CA ALA A 16 8.32 5.31 4.40
C ALA A 16 8.63 6.52 5.31
N GLY A 17 9.20 6.28 6.50
CA GLY A 17 9.43 7.29 7.54
C GLY A 17 8.14 7.89 8.12
N ARG A 18 6.97 7.30 7.83
CA ARG A 18 5.65 7.75 8.26
C ARG A 18 4.71 6.58 8.48
N ASP A 19 3.77 6.76 9.39
CA ASP A 19 2.78 5.74 9.76
C ASP A 19 1.60 5.69 8.77
N GLN A 20 1.27 6.81 8.14
CA GLN A 20 0.24 6.86 7.10
C GLN A 20 0.48 8.02 6.13
N GLU A 21 -0.04 7.89 4.91
CA GLU A 21 -0.11 8.98 3.94
C GLU A 21 -1.39 8.92 3.11
N THR A 22 -1.84 10.08 2.66
CA THR A 22 -2.94 10.18 1.69
C THR A 22 -2.35 10.43 0.31
N LEU A 23 -2.66 9.56 -0.64
CA LEU A 23 -2.23 9.71 -2.02
C LEU A 23 -3.41 9.64 -3.00
N SER A 24 -3.32 10.42 -4.06
CA SER A 24 -4.23 10.35 -5.19
C SER A 24 -3.62 9.45 -6.25
N THR A 25 -4.36 8.41 -6.63
CA THR A 25 -3.92 7.37 -7.56
C THR A 25 -5.00 7.06 -8.60
N TYR A 26 -4.59 6.41 -9.68
CA TYR A 26 -5.48 5.79 -10.67
C TYR A 26 -5.57 4.27 -10.50
N ALA A 27 -4.87 3.72 -9.50
CA ALA A 27 -4.96 2.33 -9.09
C ALA A 27 -6.41 1.94 -8.85
N ILE A 28 -6.76 0.76 -9.36
CA ILE A 28 -8.09 0.17 -9.20
C ILE A 28 -8.09 -0.95 -8.16
N CYS A 29 -6.93 -1.42 -7.71
CA CYS A 29 -6.79 -2.43 -6.67
C CYS A 29 -5.59 -2.11 -5.76
N ALA A 30 -5.51 -2.81 -4.63
CA ALA A 30 -4.47 -2.55 -3.64
C ALA A 30 -3.05 -2.89 -4.15
N ARG A 31 -2.91 -3.83 -5.10
CA ARG A 31 -1.64 -4.16 -5.76
C ARG A 31 -1.04 -2.94 -6.46
N ASP A 32 -1.81 -2.26 -7.29
CA ASP A 32 -1.34 -1.09 -8.03
C ASP A 32 -0.89 0.02 -7.06
N VAL A 33 -1.68 0.27 -6.00
CA VAL A 33 -1.31 1.24 -4.95
C VAL A 33 0.03 0.87 -4.32
N PHE A 34 0.21 -0.41 -3.98
CA PHE A 34 1.45 -0.90 -3.38
C PHE A 34 2.64 -0.82 -4.33
N GLN A 35 2.47 -1.09 -5.62
CA GLN A 35 3.54 -0.94 -6.59
C GLN A 35 4.00 0.51 -6.73
N GLU A 36 3.07 1.47 -6.70
CA GLU A 36 3.42 2.90 -6.76
C GLU A 36 4.24 3.35 -5.55
N ILE A 37 3.80 2.99 -4.34
CA ILE A 37 4.52 3.34 -3.09
C ILE A 37 5.82 2.55 -2.96
N ALA A 38 5.86 1.27 -3.36
CA ALA A 38 7.06 0.45 -3.34
C ALA A 38 8.12 1.00 -4.31
N ALA A 39 7.71 1.49 -5.48
CA ALA A 39 8.60 2.17 -6.41
C ALA A 39 9.10 3.51 -5.85
N ARG A 40 8.24 4.27 -5.15
CA ARG A 40 8.60 5.57 -4.54
C ARG A 40 9.59 5.42 -3.37
N TYR A 41 9.41 4.43 -2.51
CA TYR A 41 10.21 4.22 -1.30
C TYR A 41 11.20 3.07 -1.42
N ASN A 42 11.31 2.45 -2.59
CA ASN A 42 12.17 1.29 -2.87
C ASN A 42 11.98 0.16 -1.85
N PHE A 43 10.72 -0.20 -1.55
CA PHE A 43 10.44 -1.30 -0.65
C PHE A 43 11.07 -2.61 -1.17
N SER A 44 11.74 -3.33 -0.27
CA SER A 44 12.36 -4.63 -0.57
C SER A 44 11.40 -5.81 -0.40
N LEU A 45 10.19 -5.56 0.11
CA LEU A 45 9.16 -6.57 0.37
C LEU A 45 8.28 -6.78 -0.86
N CYS A 46 7.87 -8.02 -1.11
CA CYS A 46 6.92 -8.36 -2.15
C CYS A 46 5.52 -8.56 -1.58
N GLU A 47 4.50 -8.42 -2.43
CA GLU A 47 3.09 -8.67 -2.09
C GLU A 47 2.84 -10.09 -1.54
N ALA A 48 3.67 -11.07 -1.91
CA ALA A 48 3.58 -12.45 -1.42
C ALA A 48 3.90 -12.60 0.08
N ASP A 49 4.72 -11.72 0.64
CA ASP A 49 5.12 -11.72 2.05
C ASP A 49 4.25 -10.79 2.92
N LEU A 50 3.32 -10.08 2.28
CA LEU A 50 2.51 -9.04 2.88
C LEU A 50 1.03 -9.37 2.79
N LYS A 51 0.28 -8.95 3.81
CA LYS A 51 -1.18 -8.94 3.77
C LYS A 51 -1.65 -7.52 3.64
N VAL A 52 -2.65 -7.30 2.79
CA VAL A 52 -3.29 -6.01 2.62
C VAL A 52 -4.65 -6.01 3.31
N ALA A 53 -5.00 -4.85 3.86
CA ALA A 53 -6.32 -4.59 4.40
C ALA A 53 -6.92 -3.39 3.68
N VAL A 54 -8.13 -3.55 3.17
CA VAL A 54 -8.91 -2.48 2.53
C VAL A 54 -10.11 -2.21 3.42
N ASN A 55 -10.22 -0.98 3.94
CA ASN A 55 -11.26 -0.58 4.89
C ASN A 55 -11.37 -1.53 6.10
N ASP A 56 -10.25 -1.77 6.79
CA ASP A 56 -10.16 -2.62 8.00
C ASP A 56 -10.47 -4.12 7.77
N ARG A 57 -10.53 -4.55 6.50
CA ARG A 57 -10.81 -5.93 6.14
C ARG A 57 -9.67 -6.50 5.31
N PHE A 58 -9.18 -7.67 5.69
CA PHE A 58 -8.25 -8.41 4.84
C PHE A 58 -8.88 -8.63 3.47
N ALA A 59 -8.16 -8.19 2.44
CA ALA A 59 -8.55 -8.28 1.05
C ALA A 59 -7.42 -8.92 0.26
N ASP A 60 -7.76 -9.47 -0.89
CA ASP A 60 -6.78 -9.89 -1.88
C ASP A 60 -6.18 -8.67 -2.58
N TRP A 61 -4.97 -8.83 -3.08
CA TRP A 61 -4.24 -7.74 -3.73
C TRP A 61 -4.88 -7.29 -5.05
N ASP A 62 -5.58 -8.21 -5.70
CA ASP A 62 -6.29 -8.01 -6.98
C ASP A 62 -7.75 -7.55 -6.78
N GLU A 63 -8.23 -7.44 -5.53
CA GLU A 63 -9.59 -6.96 -5.27
C GLU A 63 -9.71 -5.44 -5.55
N PRO A 64 -10.79 -5.02 -6.24
CA PRO A 64 -11.05 -3.61 -6.51
C PRO A 64 -11.64 -2.82 -5.34
#